data_AF-A0A565AXE2-F1
#
_entry.id   AF-A0A565AXE2-F1
#
_cell.length_a   1.000
_cell.length_b   1.000
_cell.length_c   1.000
_cell.angle_alpha   90.00
_cell.angle_beta   90.00
_cell.angle_gamma   90.00
#
_symmetry.space_group_name_H-M   'P 1'
#
loop_
_entity.id
_entity.type
_entity.pdbx_description
1 polymer ?
#
loop_
_entity_poly.entity_id
_entity_poly.type
_entity_poly.pdbx_seq_one_letter_code
_entity_poly.pdbx_strand_id
1 'polypeptide(L)'
;MRSCDRLQEALLQCHRRMPEGPARSSGCRHLNRAFAECVVAEICPEESEAVRSLCSSGGTNLKRKQCDDAQLSLSLCLSRHQRQFEQ
;
A
#
# COMPACT_ATOMS: atom_id res chain seq x y z
N MET A 1 7.19 7.14 13.89
CA MET A 1 7.07 5.66 13.87
C MET A 1 5.95 5.19 14.81
N ARG A 2 4.68 5.49 14.51
CA ARG A 2 3.50 5.00 15.29
C ARG A 2 2.23 4.80 14.44
N SER A 3 2.33 4.84 13.12
CA SER A 3 1.15 4.97 12.25
C SER A 3 0.57 3.61 11.83
N CYS A 4 1.41 2.60 11.58
CA CYS A 4 0.95 1.29 11.06
C CYS A 4 0.95 0.15 12.08
N ASP A 5 1.49 0.34 13.29
CA ASP A 5 1.69 -0.74 14.28
C ASP A 5 0.37 -1.43 14.66
N ARG A 6 -0.72 -0.67 14.81
CA ARG A 6 -2.05 -1.24 15.12
C ARG A 6 -2.56 -2.16 14.00
N LEU A 7 -2.31 -1.80 12.74
CA LEU A 7 -2.68 -2.63 11.59
C LEU A 7 -1.79 -3.88 11.51
N GLN A 8 -0.50 -3.74 11.82
CA GLN A 8 0.43 -4.85 11.91
C GLN A 8 -0.02 -5.86 12.98
N GLU A 9 -0.34 -5.38 14.19
CA GLU A 9 -0.82 -6.21 15.29
C GLU A 9 -2.12 -6.94 14.93
N ALA A 10 -3.08 -6.23 14.33
CA ALA A 10 -4.34 -6.83 13.89
C ALA A 10 -4.11 -7.91 12.80
N LEU A 11 -3.22 -7.65 11.84
CA LEU A 11 -2.85 -8.62 10.81
C LEU A 11 -2.17 -9.86 11.42
N LEU A 12 -1.24 -9.68 12.36
CA LEU A 12 -0.58 -10.78 13.06
C LEU A 12 -1.58 -11.61 13.87
N GLN A 13 -2.53 -10.98 14.55
CA GLN A 13 -3.61 -11.69 15.24
C GLN A 13 -4.50 -12.48 14.27
N CYS A 14 -4.79 -11.95 13.09
CA CYS A 14 -5.51 -12.67 12.04
C CYS A 14 -4.73 -13.91 11.57
N HIS A 15 -3.44 -13.75 11.29
CA HIS A 15 -2.55 -14.86 10.89
C HIS A 15 -2.41 -15.94 11.97
N ARG A 16 -2.46 -15.58 13.27
CA ARG A 16 -2.47 -16.57 14.36
C ARG A 16 -3.76 -17.39 14.39
N ARG A 17 -4.90 -16.80 14.02
CA ARG A 17 -6.21 -17.46 14.03
C ARG A 17 -6.46 -18.31 12.78
N MET A 18 -5.83 -17.95 11.66
CA MET A 18 -6.02 -18.59 10.36
C MET A 18 -4.76 -19.37 9.97
N PRO A 19 -4.79 -20.69 9.76
CA PRO A 19 -3.64 -21.45 9.26
C PRO A 19 -3.15 -20.96 7.89
N GLU A 20 -1.88 -21.23 7.55
CA GLU A 20 -1.34 -20.88 6.23
C GLU A 20 -2.13 -21.54 5.09
N GLY A 21 -2.27 -20.79 3.99
CA GLY A 21 -2.99 -21.24 2.80
C GLY A 21 -4.08 -20.25 2.32
N PRO A 22 -4.89 -20.66 1.33
CA PRO A 22 -5.86 -19.78 0.67
C PRO A 22 -6.89 -19.14 1.62
N ALA A 23 -7.23 -19.85 2.69
CA ALA A 23 -8.16 -19.37 3.72
C ALA A 23 -7.61 -18.15 4.48
N ARG A 24 -6.33 -18.15 4.88
CA ARG A 24 -5.68 -16.98 5.50
C ARG A 24 -5.57 -15.81 4.53
N SER A 25 -5.13 -16.07 3.30
CA SER A 25 -4.99 -15.02 2.28
C SER A 25 -6.31 -14.30 2.03
N SER A 26 -7.42 -15.04 2.00
CA SER A 26 -8.76 -14.49 1.81
C SER A 26 -9.29 -13.83 3.09
N GLY A 27 -9.20 -14.52 4.23
CA GLY A 27 -9.75 -14.06 5.51
C GLY A 27 -9.04 -12.84 6.11
N CYS A 28 -7.73 -12.69 5.85
CA CYS A 28 -6.93 -11.57 6.34
C CYS A 28 -6.69 -10.49 5.26
N ARG A 29 -7.31 -10.61 4.07
CA ARG A 29 -7.04 -9.76 2.90
C ARG A 29 -7.16 -8.26 3.20
N HIS A 30 -8.22 -7.87 3.90
CA HIS A 30 -8.49 -6.45 4.19
C HIS A 30 -7.44 -5.85 5.14
N LEU A 31 -7.02 -6.59 6.16
CA LEU A 31 -5.96 -6.19 7.08
C LEU A 31 -4.61 -6.10 6.36
N ASN A 32 -4.32 -7.09 5.50
CA ASN A 32 -3.08 -7.10 4.73
C ASN A 32 -3.01 -5.90 3.78
N ARG A 33 -4.11 -5.62 3.07
CA ARG A 33 -4.22 -4.45 2.19
C ARG A 33 -4.06 -3.14 2.96
N ALA A 34 -4.80 -2.97 4.05
CA ALA A 34 -4.74 -1.73 4.85
C ALA A 34 -3.34 -1.52 5.45
N PHE A 35 -2.70 -2.58 5.92
CA PHE A 35 -1.34 -2.50 6.44
C PHE A 35 -0.35 -2.11 5.33
N ALA A 36 -0.43 -2.74 4.15
CA ALA A 36 0.42 -2.40 3.02
C ALA A 36 0.23 -0.94 2.58
N GLU A 37 -1.01 -0.48 2.45
CA GLU A 37 -1.33 0.91 2.10
C GLU A 37 -0.78 1.91 3.15
N CYS A 38 -0.84 1.56 4.44
CA CYS A 38 -0.25 2.36 5.51
C CYS A 38 1.27 2.46 5.39
N VAL A 39 1.96 1.33 5.21
CA VAL A 39 3.43 1.29 5.09
C VAL A 39 3.89 2.08 3.88
N VAL A 40 3.21 1.93 2.74
CA VAL A 40 3.52 2.67 1.52
C VAL A 40 3.33 4.19 1.74
N ALA A 41 2.28 4.60 2.45
CA ALA A 41 2.06 6.01 2.80
C ALA A 41 3.08 6.59 3.80
N GLU A 42 3.65 5.77 4.68
CA GLU A 42 4.75 6.23 5.56
C GLU A 42 6.06 6.42 4.79
N ILE A 43 6.32 5.60 3.77
CA ILE A 43 7.57 5.64 2.98
C ILE A 43 7.50 6.74 1.91
N CYS A 44 6.38 6.82 1.18
CA CYS A 44 6.18 7.74 0.05
C CYS A 44 4.86 8.51 0.24
N PRO A 45 4.80 9.46 1.19
CA PRO A 45 3.54 10.10 1.60
C PRO A 45 2.90 10.92 0.48
N GLU A 46 3.68 11.71 -0.24
CA GLU A 46 3.17 12.60 -1.30
C GLU A 46 2.66 11.79 -2.50
N GLU A 47 3.43 10.79 -2.95
CA GLU A 47 3.06 9.94 -4.07
C GLU A 47 1.87 9.04 -3.73
N SER A 48 1.79 8.55 -2.49
CA SER A 48 0.64 7.77 -2.02
C SER A 48 -0.64 8.58 -1.99
N GLU A 49 -0.58 9.83 -1.55
CA GLU A 49 -1.74 10.73 -1.55
C GLU A 49 -2.14 11.13 -2.97
N ALA A 50 -1.17 11.37 -3.86
CA ALA A 50 -1.42 11.63 -5.27
C ALA A 50 -2.17 10.46 -5.92
N VAL A 51 -1.74 9.22 -5.70
CA VAL A 51 -2.45 8.03 -6.19
C VAL A 51 -3.85 7.94 -5.60
N ARG A 52 -4.01 8.15 -4.29
CA ARG A 52 -5.32 8.12 -3.62
C ARG A 52 -6.31 9.12 -4.22
N SER A 53 -5.84 10.34 -4.49
CA SER A 53 -6.65 11.42 -5.05
C SER A 53 -6.99 11.18 -6.52
N LEU A 54 -5.97 10.88 -7.34
CA LEU A 54 -6.08 10.85 -8.80
C LEU A 54 -6.64 9.54 -9.36
N CYS A 55 -6.39 8.41 -8.69
CA CYS A 55 -6.82 7.09 -9.15
C CYS A 55 -8.19 6.64 -8.61
N SER A 56 -8.86 7.48 -7.84
CA SER A 56 -10.17 7.16 -7.21
C SER A 56 -11.34 7.06 -8.20
N SER A 57 -11.19 7.58 -9.43
CA SER A 57 -12.25 7.55 -10.45
C SER A 57 -11.70 7.30 -11.86
N GLY A 58 -12.38 6.45 -12.64
CA GLY A 58 -11.99 6.11 -14.02
C GLY A 58 -12.27 7.19 -15.07
N GLY A 59 -12.32 8.47 -14.66
CA GLY A 59 -12.92 9.62 -15.34
C GLY A 59 -12.44 9.93 -16.77
N THR A 60 -12.02 11.17 -17.02
CA THR A 60 -11.60 11.58 -18.37
C THR A 60 -10.26 10.95 -18.78
N ASN A 61 -9.91 11.00 -20.07
CA ASN A 61 -8.57 10.61 -20.55
C ASN A 61 -7.45 11.35 -19.78
N LEU A 62 -7.67 12.62 -19.43
CA LEU A 62 -6.72 13.39 -18.64
C LEU A 62 -6.57 12.82 -17.22
N LYS A 63 -7.68 12.52 -16.51
CA LYS A 63 -7.62 11.92 -15.18
C LYS A 63 -6.92 10.55 -15.17
N ARG A 64 -7.14 9.74 -16.22
CA ARG A 64 -6.43 8.46 -16.38
C ARG A 64 -4.92 8.68 -16.50
N LYS A 65 -4.48 9.57 -17.40
CA LYS A 65 -3.05 9.91 -17.52
C LYS A 65 -2.45 10.42 -16.20
N GLN A 66 -3.17 11.28 -15.47
CA GLN A 66 -2.73 11.78 -14.17
C GLN A 66 -2.59 10.66 -13.13
N CYS A 67 -3.50 9.67 -13.14
CA CYS A 67 -3.36 8.48 -12.30
C CYS A 67 -2.15 7.64 -12.71
N ASP A 68 -1.93 7.41 -14.01
CA ASP A 68 -0.79 6.64 -14.52
C ASP A 68 0.54 7.31 -14.10
N ASP A 69 0.64 8.63 -14.25
CA ASP A 69 1.81 9.42 -13.84
C ASP A 69 2.04 9.35 -12.31
N ALA A 70 0.97 9.39 -11.51
CA ALA A 70 1.05 9.25 -10.06
C ALA A 70 1.52 7.84 -9.64
N GLN A 71 1.04 6.79 -10.30
CA GLN A 71 1.48 5.41 -10.07
C GLN A 71 2.95 5.22 -10.42
N LEU A 72 3.41 5.83 -11.53
CA LEU A 72 4.82 5.81 -11.91
C LEU A 72 5.68 6.53 -10.85
N SER A 73 5.27 7.71 -10.40
CA SER A 73 5.99 8.45 -9.35
C SER A 73 6.11 7.64 -8.05
N LEU A 74 5.01 7.01 -7.61
CA LEU A 74 5.02 6.15 -6.42
C LEU A 74 6.00 4.98 -6.59
N SER A 75 5.99 4.34 -7.77
CA SER A 75 6.90 3.23 -8.07
C SER A 75 8.37 3.66 -7.98
N LEU A 76 8.71 4.83 -8.52
CA LEU A 76 10.06 5.38 -8.45
C LEU A 76 10.50 5.69 -7.02
N CYS A 77 9.62 6.26 -6.19
CA CYS A 77 9.89 6.50 -4.78
C CYS A 77 10.19 5.18 -4.04
N LEU A 78 9.33 4.16 -4.20
CA LEU A 78 9.52 2.85 -3.57
C LEU A 78 10.83 2.18 -4.03
N SER A 79 11.16 2.22 -5.34
CA SER A 79 12.42 1.68 -5.86
C SER A 79 13.66 2.41 -5.34
N ARG A 80 13.56 3.72 -5.03
CA ARG A 80 14.66 4.45 -4.38
C ARG A 80 14.89 3.95 -2.97
N HIS A 81 13.83 3.77 -2.18
CA HIS A 81 13.94 3.23 -0.83
C HIS A 81 14.42 1.77 -0.81
N GLN A 82 13.93 0.93 -1.73
CA GLN A 82 14.41 -0.45 -1.85
C GLN A 82 15.93 -0.52 -2.05
N ARG A 83 16.47 0.28 -2.98
CA ARG A 83 17.92 0.35 -3.22
C ARG A 83 18.72 0.86 -2.04
N GLN A 84 18.13 1.66 -1.15
CA GLN A 84 18.79 2.10 0.08
C GLN A 84 18.88 0.98 1.12
N PHE A 85 17.91 0.05 1.15
CA PHE A 85 17.93 -1.09 2.06
C PHE A 85 18.82 -2.26 1.59
N GLU A 86 19.10 -2.34 0.28
CA GLU A 86 19.95 -3.38 -0.31
C GLU A 86 21.47 -3.06 -0.23
N GLN A 87 21.84 -1.89 0.30
CA GLN A 87 23.22 -1.43 0.51
C GLN A 87 23.61 -1.47 1.98
#